data_AF-A0A3P1WGE8-F1
#
_entry.id   AF-A0A3P1WGE8-F1
#
_cell.length_a   1.000
_cell.length_b   1.000
_cell.length_c   1.000
_cell.angle_alpha   90.00
_cell.angle_beta   90.00
_cell.angle_gamma   90.00
#
_symmetry.space_group_name_H-M   'P 1'
#
loop_
_entity.id
_entity.type
_entity.pdbx_description
1 polymer ?
#
loop_
_entity_poly.entity_id
_entity_poly.type
_entity_poly.pdbx_seq_one_letter_code
_entity_poly.pdbx_strand_id
1 'polypeptide(L)'
;MPAPKKIDYDRIEAGWRAGLLSPHQLAAKYTEETGQKVSHAAIIKHFRKEGIARDLSQKIKDRASTMVTEAMVTGKVITKPSKPDSEIIEAGSVQLANVSLSQRKDIARMRGIADKLMAELELQADAQTVQALSQLGELMANPDDKGVDRLNDLYRKVISLPERTKTAKTLAETLRIAIDMERQAFGMDSKTQEQADAQRGARIAVEFVSPPARSGDAG
;
A
#
# COMPACT_ATOMS: atom_id res chain seq x y z
N MET A 1 -22.96 22.49 -48.35
CA MET A 1 -21.91 21.89 -47.49
C MET A 1 -22.60 20.96 -46.50
N PRO A 2 -22.16 19.71 -46.31
CA PRO A 2 -22.81 18.81 -45.36
C PRO A 2 -22.64 19.36 -43.94
N ALA A 3 -23.72 19.35 -43.16
CA ALA A 3 -23.74 19.86 -41.80
C ALA A 3 -22.69 19.14 -40.92
N PRO A 4 -22.00 19.84 -40.00
CA PRO A 4 -21.01 19.20 -39.14
C PRO A 4 -21.67 18.09 -38.33
N LYS A 5 -21.16 16.85 -38.47
CA LYS A 5 -21.64 15.70 -37.69
C LYS A 5 -21.46 16.02 -36.21
N LYS A 6 -22.58 16.11 -35.49
CA LYS A 6 -22.60 16.41 -34.06
C LYS A 6 -22.18 15.14 -33.30
N ILE A 7 -21.00 15.18 -32.69
CA ILE A 7 -20.49 14.11 -31.84
C ILE A 7 -21.35 14.05 -30.57
N ASP A 8 -21.79 12.85 -30.23
CA ASP A 8 -22.54 12.53 -29.02
C ASP A 8 -21.55 12.29 -27.85
N TYR A 9 -21.24 13.36 -27.12
CA TYR A 9 -20.28 13.31 -26.02
C TYR A 9 -20.85 12.67 -24.74
N ASP A 10 -22.17 12.63 -24.57
CA ASP A 10 -22.81 12.00 -23.41
C ASP A 10 -22.47 10.50 -23.35
N ARG A 11 -22.36 9.84 -24.50
CA ARG A 11 -21.89 8.44 -24.62
C ARG A 11 -20.45 8.23 -24.18
N ILE A 12 -19.59 9.23 -24.38
CA ILE A 12 -18.16 9.16 -24.05
C ILE A 12 -17.93 9.52 -22.57
N GLU A 13 -18.82 10.33 -21.99
CA GLU A 13 -18.66 10.93 -20.67
C GLU A 13 -18.45 9.89 -19.55
N ALA A 14 -19.23 8.80 -19.55
CA ALA A 14 -19.08 7.74 -18.56
C ALA A 14 -17.67 7.11 -18.59
N GLY A 15 -17.16 6.83 -19.79
CA GLY A 15 -15.82 6.29 -19.98
C GLY A 15 -14.71 7.31 -19.69
N TRP A 16 -14.97 8.59 -19.96
CA TRP A 16 -14.07 9.69 -19.60
C TRP A 16 -13.93 9.84 -18.09
N ARG A 17 -15.05 9.92 -17.36
CA ARG A 17 -15.08 10.03 -15.89
C ARG A 17 -14.40 8.85 -15.22
N ALA A 18 -14.68 7.63 -15.70
CA ALA A 18 -14.06 6.41 -15.17
C ALA A 18 -12.54 6.39 -15.37
N GLY A 19 -12.02 7.05 -16.41
CA GLY A 19 -10.59 7.24 -16.64
C GLY A 19 -9.76 5.99 -16.94
N LEU A 20 -10.38 4.81 -16.94
CA LEU A 20 -9.80 3.50 -17.27
C LEU A 20 -9.23 3.49 -18.69
N LEU A 21 -10.03 3.85 -19.69
CA LEU A 21 -9.65 3.87 -21.11
C LEU A 21 -8.94 5.17 -21.49
N SER A 22 -7.80 5.10 -22.15
CA SER A 22 -7.11 6.30 -22.68
C SER A 22 -8.01 7.12 -23.61
N PRO A 23 -7.77 8.43 -23.79
CA PRO A 23 -8.51 9.24 -24.76
C PRO A 23 -8.52 8.65 -26.19
N HIS A 24 -7.45 7.95 -26.57
CA HIS A 24 -7.38 7.24 -27.85
C HIS A 24 -8.32 6.04 -27.91
N GLN A 25 -8.39 5.25 -26.83
CA GLN A 25 -9.30 4.10 -26.76
C GLN A 25 -10.76 4.54 -26.71
N LEU A 26 -11.07 5.64 -26.00
CA LEU A 26 -12.41 6.23 -26.00
C LEU A 26 -12.83 6.68 -27.41
N ALA A 27 -11.92 7.31 -28.15
CA ALA A 27 -12.15 7.70 -29.54
C ALA A 27 -12.36 6.50 -30.47
N ALA A 28 -11.54 5.44 -30.32
CA ALA A 28 -11.66 4.22 -31.09
C ALA A 28 -13.00 3.52 -30.83
N LYS A 29 -13.35 3.33 -29.55
CA LYS A 29 -14.62 2.72 -29.13
C LYS A 29 -15.83 3.50 -29.64
N TYR A 30 -15.82 4.82 -29.52
CA TYR A 30 -16.89 5.66 -30.08
C TYR A 30 -17.01 5.50 -31.61
N THR A 31 -15.88 5.43 -32.31
CA THR A 31 -15.85 5.24 -33.77
C THR A 31 -16.40 3.87 -34.16
N GLU A 32 -16.08 2.83 -33.40
CA GLU A 32 -16.57 1.47 -33.61
C GLU A 32 -18.09 1.38 -33.38
N GLU A 33 -18.61 1.99 -32.32
CA GLU A 33 -20.02 1.92 -31.96
C GLU A 33 -20.93 2.79 -32.85
N THR A 34 -20.43 3.91 -33.36
CA THR A 34 -21.25 4.91 -34.08
C THR A 34 -20.89 5.04 -35.56
N GLY A 35 -19.77 4.47 -36.00
CA GLY A 35 -19.19 4.71 -37.33
C GLY A 35 -18.68 6.14 -37.54
N GLN A 36 -18.77 7.02 -36.53
CA GLN A 36 -18.34 8.41 -36.61
C GLN A 36 -16.96 8.59 -35.99
N LYS A 37 -16.01 9.08 -36.78
CA LYS A 37 -14.65 9.37 -36.30
C LYS A 37 -14.66 10.58 -35.38
N VAL A 38 -14.17 10.40 -34.16
CA VAL A 38 -13.84 11.49 -33.22
C VAL A 38 -12.34 11.47 -32.93
N SER A 39 -11.71 12.64 -32.82
CA SER A 39 -10.30 12.71 -32.43
C SER A 39 -10.16 12.73 -30.91
N HIS A 40 -9.14 12.06 -30.37
CA HIS A 40 -8.86 12.08 -28.92
C HIS A 40 -8.69 13.52 -28.39
N ALA A 41 -8.11 14.42 -29.19
CA ALA A 41 -7.91 15.82 -28.85
C ALA A 41 -9.25 16.58 -28.73
N ALA A 42 -10.24 16.25 -29.57
CA ALA A 42 -11.58 16.83 -29.48
C ALA A 42 -12.30 16.39 -28.19
N ILE A 43 -12.19 15.12 -27.83
CA ILE A 43 -12.70 14.57 -26.57
C ILE A 43 -12.10 15.31 -25.36
N ILE A 44 -10.76 15.41 -25.32
CA ILE A 44 -10.05 16.11 -24.23
C ILE A 44 -10.51 17.57 -24.16
N LYS A 45 -10.55 18.27 -25.30
CA LYS A 45 -10.93 19.69 -25.34
C LYS A 45 -12.36 19.92 -24.87
N HIS A 46 -13.29 19.03 -25.25
CA HIS A 46 -14.69 19.13 -24.85
C HIS A 46 -14.84 18.98 -23.34
N PHE A 47 -14.40 17.85 -22.76
CA PHE A 47 -14.57 17.61 -21.33
C PHE A 47 -13.78 18.57 -20.44
N ARG A 48 -12.61 19.04 -20.88
CA ARG A 48 -11.89 20.11 -20.16
C ARG A 48 -12.64 21.44 -20.19
N LYS A 49 -13.27 21.79 -21.32
CA LYS A 49 -14.07 23.02 -21.43
C LYS A 49 -15.30 22.98 -20.54
N GLU A 50 -15.91 21.80 -20.39
CA GLU A 50 -17.09 21.59 -19.54
C GLU A 50 -16.75 21.32 -18.07
N GLY A 51 -15.46 21.27 -17.71
CA GLY A 51 -15.02 21.05 -16.33
C GLY A 51 -15.26 19.64 -15.81
N ILE A 52 -15.51 18.67 -16.69
CA ILE A 52 -15.77 17.28 -16.31
C ILE A 52 -14.44 16.59 -16.01
N ALA A 53 -14.17 16.43 -14.72
CA ALA A 53 -12.97 15.78 -14.22
C ALA A 53 -12.93 14.29 -14.59
N ARG A 54 -11.70 13.79 -14.77
CA ARG A 54 -11.40 12.40 -15.09
C ARG A 54 -10.71 11.75 -13.89
N ASP A 55 -11.15 10.56 -13.50
CA ASP A 55 -10.50 9.81 -12.43
C ASP A 55 -9.18 9.20 -12.92
N LEU A 56 -8.06 9.64 -12.34
CA LEU A 56 -6.72 9.11 -12.63
C LEU A 56 -6.14 8.33 -11.45
N SER A 57 -6.93 8.11 -10.39
CA SER A 57 -6.47 7.56 -9.11
C SER A 57 -5.80 6.20 -9.27
N GLN A 58 -6.36 5.30 -10.09
CA GLN A 58 -5.77 3.98 -10.29
C GLN A 58 -4.40 4.05 -10.98
N LYS A 59 -4.26 4.87 -12.03
CA LYS A 59 -2.98 5.04 -12.75
C LYS A 59 -1.91 5.69 -11.85
N ILE A 60 -2.32 6.63 -11.00
CA ILE A 60 -1.44 7.23 -9.99
C ILE A 60 -0.95 6.16 -9.02
N LYS A 61 -1.84 5.29 -8.50
CA LYS A 61 -1.47 4.18 -7.60
C LYS A 61 -0.53 3.19 -8.26
N ASP A 62 -0.80 2.77 -9.50
CA ASP A 62 0.02 1.81 -10.24
C ASP A 62 1.41 2.38 -10.56
N ARG A 63 1.49 3.65 -10.94
CA ARG A 63 2.78 4.32 -11.16
C ARG A 63 3.55 4.49 -9.85
N ALA A 64 2.86 4.85 -8.76
CA ALA A 64 3.48 4.99 -7.45
C ALA A 64 4.04 3.67 -6.92
N SER A 65 3.31 2.55 -7.06
CA SER A 65 3.80 1.22 -6.65
C SER A 65 5.05 0.80 -7.43
N THR A 66 5.09 1.11 -8.73
CA THR A 66 6.28 0.92 -9.57
C THR A 66 7.44 1.78 -9.06
N MET A 67 7.21 3.07 -8.81
CA MET A 67 8.24 3.98 -8.28
C MET A 67 8.79 3.52 -6.94
N VAL A 68 7.94 3.05 -6.02
CA VAL A 68 8.36 2.52 -4.73
C VAL A 68 9.27 1.29 -4.93
N THR A 69 8.89 0.39 -5.83
CA THR A 69 9.67 -0.82 -6.15
C THR A 69 11.04 -0.47 -6.72
N GLU A 70 11.09 0.47 -7.67
CA GLU A 70 12.33 0.97 -8.26
C GLU A 70 13.21 1.69 -7.21
N ALA A 71 12.60 2.55 -6.37
CA ALA A 71 13.29 3.30 -5.34
C ALA A 71 13.84 2.42 -4.21
N MET A 72 13.20 1.29 -3.91
CA MET A 72 13.75 0.31 -2.97
C MET A 72 15.07 -0.31 -3.46
N VAL A 73 15.24 -0.45 -4.77
CA VAL A 73 16.48 -0.98 -5.38
C VAL A 73 17.52 0.12 -5.57
N THR A 74 17.10 1.30 -6.01
CA THR A 74 18.00 2.39 -6.44
C THR A 74 18.28 3.43 -5.36
N GLY A 75 17.49 3.44 -4.27
CA GLY A 75 17.57 4.40 -3.17
C GLY A 75 16.94 5.77 -3.43
N LYS A 76 16.39 6.04 -4.63
CA LYS A 76 15.78 7.33 -4.99
C LYS A 76 14.57 7.15 -5.91
N VAL A 77 13.59 8.05 -5.81
CA VAL A 77 12.46 8.10 -6.75
C VAL A 77 12.91 8.76 -8.05
N ILE A 78 12.70 8.08 -9.18
CA ILE A 78 13.07 8.57 -10.51
C ILE A 78 11.83 9.11 -11.22
N THR A 79 11.92 10.36 -11.68
CA THR A 79 10.86 11.01 -12.47
C THR A 79 11.13 10.87 -13.97
N LYS A 80 10.07 10.70 -14.77
CA LYS A 80 10.16 10.73 -16.23
C LYS A 80 9.29 11.85 -16.80
N PRO A 81 9.79 12.67 -17.75
CA PRO A 81 8.97 13.69 -18.39
C PRO A 81 7.97 13.06 -19.38
N SER A 82 6.72 13.52 -19.38
CA SER A 82 5.75 13.20 -20.44
C SER A 82 4.53 14.15 -20.43
N LYS A 83 3.69 14.07 -21.47
CA LYS A 83 2.44 14.81 -21.80
C LYS A 83 1.61 15.31 -20.59
N PRO A 84 0.74 16.33 -20.73
CA PRO A 84 0.05 16.97 -19.59
C PRO A 84 -0.76 16.03 -18.68
N ASP A 85 -1.46 15.03 -19.24
CA ASP A 85 -2.16 14.04 -18.40
C ASP A 85 -1.18 13.10 -17.66
N SER A 86 -0.02 12.81 -18.27
CA SER A 86 1.06 12.07 -17.59
C SER A 86 1.79 12.92 -16.56
N GLU A 87 1.81 14.24 -16.67
CA GLU A 87 2.39 15.11 -15.64
C GLU A 87 1.59 15.07 -14.34
N ILE A 88 0.24 15.08 -14.43
CA ILE A 88 -0.65 14.92 -13.26
C ILE A 88 -0.45 13.54 -12.62
N ILE A 89 -0.36 12.49 -13.44
CA ILE A 89 -0.13 11.12 -12.95
C ILE A 89 1.25 11.01 -12.29
N GLU A 90 2.29 11.58 -12.92
CA GLU A 90 3.66 11.54 -12.40
C GLU A 90 3.77 12.33 -11.10
N ALA A 91 3.26 13.57 -11.04
CA ALA A 91 3.29 14.37 -9.82
C ALA A 91 2.54 13.70 -8.66
N GLY A 92 1.32 13.20 -8.92
CA GLY A 92 0.54 12.47 -7.92
C GLY A 92 1.21 11.17 -7.46
N SER A 93 1.83 10.44 -8.39
CA SER A 93 2.52 9.18 -8.07
C SER A 93 3.81 9.39 -7.30
N VAL A 94 4.59 10.45 -7.57
CA VAL A 94 5.76 10.83 -6.78
C VAL A 94 5.37 11.11 -5.33
N GLN A 95 4.31 11.90 -5.12
CA GLN A 95 3.83 12.20 -3.76
C GLN A 95 3.41 10.92 -3.03
N LEU A 96 2.60 10.07 -3.68
CA LEU A 96 2.14 8.82 -3.10
C LEU A 96 3.31 7.85 -2.82
N ALA A 97 4.28 7.75 -3.73
CA ALA A 97 5.48 6.94 -3.55
C ALA A 97 6.32 7.43 -2.37
N ASN A 98 6.51 8.75 -2.24
CA ASN A 98 7.25 9.33 -1.12
C ASN A 98 6.56 9.06 0.23
N VAL A 99 5.24 9.19 0.30
CA VAL A 99 4.46 8.84 1.50
C VAL A 99 4.64 7.36 1.84
N SER A 100 4.52 6.47 0.85
CA SER A 100 4.71 5.03 1.06
C SER A 100 6.13 4.68 1.55
N LEU A 101 7.16 5.29 0.97
CA LEU A 101 8.55 5.12 1.40
C LEU A 101 8.77 5.64 2.83
N SER A 102 8.20 6.79 3.17
CA SER A 102 8.28 7.35 4.54
C SER A 102 7.61 6.42 5.55
N GLN A 103 6.39 5.96 5.26
CA GLN A 103 5.66 5.03 6.12
C GLN A 103 6.46 3.74 6.36
N ARG A 104 6.99 3.12 5.29
CA ARG A 104 7.84 1.92 5.41
C ARG A 104 9.07 2.18 6.30
N LYS A 105 9.71 3.34 6.16
CA LYS A 105 10.85 3.74 7.00
C LYS A 105 10.46 3.93 8.46
N ASP A 106 9.33 4.57 8.73
CA ASP A 106 8.86 4.83 10.09
C ASP A 106 8.44 3.53 10.79
N ILE A 107 7.78 2.62 10.07
CA ILE A 107 7.43 1.28 10.57
C ILE A 107 8.70 0.48 10.89
N ALA A 108 9.69 0.46 9.98
CA ALA A 108 10.96 -0.22 10.23
C ALA A 108 11.71 0.36 11.43
N ARG A 109 11.65 1.68 11.62
CA ARG A 109 12.20 2.35 12.81
C ARG A 109 11.48 1.92 14.08
N MET A 110 10.14 1.90 14.07
CA MET A 110 9.33 1.48 15.23
C MET A 110 9.65 0.04 15.63
N ARG A 111 9.72 -0.87 14.65
CA ARG A 111 10.13 -2.26 14.88
C ARG A 111 11.54 -2.34 15.47
N GLY A 112 12.50 -1.62 14.89
CA GLY A 112 13.87 -1.59 15.42
C GLY A 112 13.99 -1.00 16.83
N ILE A 113 13.07 -0.12 17.26
CA ILE A 113 12.99 0.34 18.66
C ILE A 113 12.42 -0.76 19.55
N ALA A 114 11.31 -1.40 19.14
CA ALA A 114 10.69 -2.48 19.89
C ALA A 114 11.65 -3.67 20.09
N ASP A 115 12.42 -4.04 19.06
CA ASP A 115 13.43 -5.10 19.14
C ASP A 115 14.52 -4.77 20.16
N LYS A 116 15.00 -3.51 20.19
CA LYS A 116 16.01 -3.07 21.17
C LYS A 116 15.47 -3.09 22.61
N LEU A 117 14.23 -2.64 22.81
CA LEU A 117 13.57 -2.69 24.12
C LEU A 117 13.31 -4.12 24.58
N MET A 118 13.00 -5.03 23.65
CA MET A 118 12.87 -6.46 23.95
C MET A 118 14.21 -7.04 24.39
N ALA A 119 15.29 -6.73 23.69
CA ALA A 119 16.64 -7.16 24.07
C ALA A 119 17.05 -6.65 25.46
N GLU A 120 16.71 -5.40 25.81
CA GLU A 120 16.92 -4.89 27.17
C GLU A 120 16.11 -5.69 28.20
N LEU A 121 14.84 -5.99 27.90
CA LEU A 121 13.98 -6.77 28.78
C LEU A 121 14.48 -8.21 28.97
N GLU A 122 15.04 -8.82 27.93
CA GLU A 122 15.71 -10.13 28.01
C GLU A 122 16.88 -10.10 29.00
N LEU A 123 17.72 -9.07 28.94
CA LEU A 123 18.83 -8.89 29.89
C LEU A 123 18.34 -8.68 31.32
N GLN A 124 17.25 -7.93 31.51
CA GLN A 124 16.63 -7.72 32.82
C GLN A 124 15.96 -8.98 33.38
N ALA A 125 15.51 -9.88 32.50
CA ALA A 125 14.86 -11.14 32.86
C ALA A 125 15.86 -12.29 33.07
N ASP A 126 17.13 -12.11 32.72
CA ASP A 126 18.19 -13.10 32.96
C ASP A 126 18.30 -13.46 34.44
N ALA A 127 18.54 -14.75 34.72
CA ALA A 127 18.56 -15.27 36.08
C ALA A 127 19.64 -14.63 36.96
N GLN A 128 20.83 -14.36 36.40
CA GLN A 128 21.92 -13.71 37.15
C GLN A 128 21.57 -12.26 37.44
N THR A 129 21.01 -11.54 36.46
CA THR A 129 20.55 -10.16 36.64
C THR A 129 19.45 -10.08 37.71
N VAL A 130 18.44 -10.96 37.65
CA VAL A 130 17.35 -11.00 38.63
C VAL A 130 17.88 -11.29 40.04
N GLN A 131 18.84 -12.22 40.16
CA GLN A 131 19.48 -12.52 41.44
C GLN A 131 20.25 -11.32 41.97
N ALA A 132 21.08 -10.68 41.15
CA ALA A 132 21.88 -9.52 41.53
C ALA A 132 21.00 -8.34 41.96
N LEU A 133 19.92 -8.07 41.23
CA LEU A 133 18.94 -7.03 41.60
C LEU A 133 18.23 -7.36 42.92
N SER A 134 17.93 -8.64 43.17
CA SER A 134 17.32 -9.07 44.44
C SER A 134 18.28 -8.87 45.62
N GLN A 135 19.55 -9.27 45.46
CA GLN A 135 20.61 -9.05 46.45
C GLN A 135 20.84 -7.57 46.72
N LEU A 136 20.84 -6.73 45.68
CA LEU A 136 20.93 -5.28 45.85
C LEU A 136 19.78 -4.74 46.70
N GLY A 137 18.56 -5.24 46.49
CA GLY A 137 17.40 -4.89 47.33
C GLY A 137 17.57 -5.32 48.78
N GLU A 138 18.20 -6.46 49.06
CA GLU A 138 18.53 -6.89 50.42
C GLU A 138 19.58 -5.98 51.06
N LEU A 139 20.62 -5.60 50.32
CA LEU A 139 21.68 -4.71 50.80
C LEU A 139 21.19 -3.28 51.06
N MET A 140 20.24 -2.79 50.27
CA MET A 140 19.63 -1.46 50.43
C MET A 140 18.55 -1.41 51.51
N ALA A 141 18.22 -2.54 52.16
CA ALA A 141 17.18 -2.58 53.18
C ALA A 141 17.49 -1.64 54.36
N ASN A 142 16.60 -0.69 54.58
CA ASN A 142 16.68 0.32 55.62
C ASN A 142 15.28 0.61 56.20
N PRO A 143 14.70 -0.35 56.93
CA PRO A 143 13.40 -0.17 57.55
C PRO A 143 13.44 0.89 58.66
N ASP A 144 12.37 1.67 58.77
CA ASP A 144 12.18 2.60 59.90
C ASP A 144 11.89 1.87 61.22
N ASP A 145 11.71 2.63 62.31
CA ASP A 145 11.39 2.08 63.65
C ASP A 145 10.11 1.22 63.68
N LYS A 146 9.27 1.30 62.65
CA LYS A 146 8.04 0.51 62.50
C LYS A 146 8.23 -0.68 61.54
N GLY A 147 9.44 -0.92 61.06
CA GLY A 147 9.75 -1.99 60.12
C GLY A 147 9.41 -1.66 58.66
N VAL A 148 9.10 -0.40 58.33
CA VAL A 148 8.63 -0.01 56.99
C VAL A 148 9.78 0.55 56.17
N ASP A 149 9.97 0.01 54.96
CA ASP A 149 10.97 0.49 54.00
C ASP A 149 10.33 0.79 52.63
N ARG A 150 9.65 1.94 52.54
CA ARG A 150 8.88 2.31 51.33
C ARG A 150 9.75 2.42 50.08
N LEU A 151 11.02 2.80 50.23
CA LEU A 151 11.94 2.96 49.10
C LEU A 151 12.30 1.58 48.53
N ASN A 152 12.65 0.64 49.39
CA ASN A 152 12.96 -0.72 48.98
C ASN A 152 11.72 -1.48 48.50
N ASP A 153 10.55 -1.25 49.12
CA ASP A 153 9.28 -1.81 48.64
C ASP A 153 9.00 -1.39 47.19
N LEU A 154 9.22 -0.11 46.87
CA LEU A 154 9.09 0.39 45.50
C LEU A 154 10.13 -0.22 44.57
N TYR A 155 11.40 -0.29 45.00
CA TYR A 155 12.47 -0.93 44.24
C TYR A 155 12.13 -2.39 43.90
N ARG A 156 11.76 -3.19 44.92
CA ARG A 156 11.34 -4.60 44.77
C ARG A 156 10.16 -4.74 43.84
N LYS A 157 9.21 -3.81 43.88
CA LYS A 157 8.09 -3.77 42.94
C LYS A 157 8.56 -3.53 41.50
N VAL A 158 9.45 -2.55 41.27
CA VAL A 158 9.96 -2.23 39.92
C VAL A 158 10.72 -3.42 39.31
N ILE A 159 11.55 -4.12 40.09
CA ILE A 159 12.29 -5.30 39.63
C ILE A 159 11.46 -6.59 39.70
N SER A 160 10.16 -6.51 39.91
CA SER A 160 9.31 -7.69 40.07
C SER A 160 8.96 -8.33 38.73
N LEU A 161 8.67 -9.64 38.75
CA LEU A 161 8.20 -10.34 37.56
C LEU A 161 6.89 -9.74 36.99
N PRO A 162 5.88 -9.36 37.78
CA PRO A 162 4.66 -8.73 37.25
C PRO A 162 4.92 -7.47 36.42
N GLU A 163 5.80 -6.56 36.86
CA GLU A 163 6.12 -5.35 36.11
C GLU A 163 6.87 -5.68 34.80
N ARG A 164 7.84 -6.62 34.83
CA ARG A 164 8.50 -7.10 33.61
C ARG A 164 7.52 -7.73 32.61
N THR A 165 6.62 -8.57 33.08
CA THR A 165 5.59 -9.21 32.24
C THR A 165 4.66 -8.18 31.61
N LYS A 166 4.32 -7.11 32.33
CA LYS A 166 3.52 -6.00 31.79
C LYS A 166 4.25 -5.29 30.65
N THR A 167 5.54 -4.99 30.83
CA THR A 167 6.39 -4.42 29.78
C THR A 167 6.47 -5.35 28.56
N ALA A 168 6.69 -6.65 28.79
CA ALA A 168 6.73 -7.65 27.72
C ALA A 168 5.44 -7.67 26.90
N LYS A 169 4.28 -7.64 27.57
CA LYS A 169 2.96 -7.61 26.91
C LYS A 169 2.81 -6.38 26.03
N THR A 170 3.13 -5.19 26.55
CA THR A 170 3.04 -3.94 25.79
C THR A 170 3.98 -3.95 24.57
N LEU A 171 5.20 -4.47 24.71
CA LEU A 171 6.13 -4.63 23.58
C LEU A 171 5.62 -5.63 22.54
N ALA A 172 5.06 -6.77 22.96
CA ALA A 172 4.47 -7.75 22.06
C ALA A 172 3.27 -7.19 21.28
N GLU A 173 2.40 -6.41 21.94
CA GLU A 173 1.30 -5.70 21.28
C GLU A 173 1.81 -4.67 20.27
N THR A 174 2.87 -3.93 20.63
CA THR A 174 3.54 -2.96 19.74
C THR A 174 4.11 -3.65 18.49
N LEU A 175 4.79 -4.79 18.66
CA LEU A 175 5.32 -5.58 17.57
C LEU A 175 4.22 -6.11 16.65
N ARG A 176 3.12 -6.60 17.21
CA ARG A 176 1.96 -7.03 16.42
C ARG A 176 1.43 -5.91 15.54
N ILE A 177 1.23 -4.72 16.12
CA ILE A 177 0.77 -3.53 15.37
C ILE A 177 1.78 -3.15 14.27
N ALA A 178 3.08 -3.17 14.57
CA ALA A 178 4.11 -2.90 13.56
C ALA A 178 4.05 -3.90 12.40
N ILE A 179 3.91 -5.20 12.69
CA ILE A 179 3.79 -6.25 11.67
C ILE A 179 2.52 -6.06 10.82
N ASP A 180 1.38 -5.73 11.42
CA ASP A 180 0.14 -5.47 10.69
C ASP A 180 0.30 -4.27 9.74
N MET A 181 0.97 -3.20 10.20
CA MET A 181 1.29 -2.05 9.36
C MET A 181 2.30 -2.40 8.25
N GLU A 182 3.29 -3.25 8.50
CA GLU A 182 4.19 -3.77 7.47
C GLU A 182 3.39 -4.52 6.40
N ARG A 183 2.53 -5.45 6.81
CA ARG A 183 1.69 -6.21 5.88
C ARG A 183 0.88 -5.28 4.98
N GLN A 184 0.26 -4.24 5.54
CA GLN A 184 -0.46 -3.23 4.77
C GLN A 184 0.46 -2.45 3.82
N ALA A 185 1.59 -1.95 4.32
CA ALA A 185 2.52 -1.13 3.54
C ALA A 185 3.16 -1.91 2.37
N PHE A 186 3.28 -3.23 2.49
CA PHE A 186 3.81 -4.14 1.47
C PHE A 186 2.72 -4.85 0.65
N GLY A 187 1.43 -4.59 0.91
CA GLY A 187 0.33 -5.23 0.18
C GLY A 187 0.20 -6.74 0.45
N MET A 188 0.66 -7.21 1.61
CA MET A 188 0.57 -8.61 2.08
C MET A 188 -0.70 -8.89 2.91
N ASP A 189 -1.69 -8.00 2.86
CA ASP A 189 -2.98 -8.24 3.50
C ASP A 189 -3.84 -9.18 2.66
N SER A 190 -4.52 -10.10 3.34
CA SER A 190 -5.35 -11.16 2.74
C SER A 190 -6.41 -10.61 1.77
N LYS A 191 -6.95 -9.42 2.04
CA LYS A 191 -7.93 -8.74 1.18
C LYS A 191 -7.33 -8.28 -0.16
N THR A 192 -6.05 -7.95 -0.20
CA THR A 192 -5.34 -7.56 -1.42
C THR A 192 -5.00 -8.79 -2.28
N GLN A 193 -4.71 -9.92 -1.64
CA GLN A 193 -4.53 -11.22 -2.31
C GLN A 193 -5.82 -11.74 -2.93
N GLU A 194 -6.95 -11.69 -2.22
CA GLU A 194 -8.26 -12.10 -2.76
C GLU A 194 -8.68 -11.28 -3.99
N GLN A 195 -8.40 -9.97 -4.01
CA GLN A 195 -8.68 -9.11 -5.17
C GLN A 195 -7.71 -9.38 -6.33
N ALA A 196 -6.42 -9.62 -6.05
CA ALA A 196 -5.44 -9.98 -7.06
C ALA A 196 -5.73 -11.35 -7.69
N ASP A 197 -6.20 -12.32 -6.91
CA ASP A 197 -6.57 -13.65 -7.37
C ASP A 197 -7.91 -13.64 -8.13
N ALA A 198 -8.88 -12.82 -7.70
CA ALA A 198 -10.10 -12.58 -8.46
C ALA A 198 -9.83 -11.98 -9.85
N GLN A 199 -8.83 -11.09 -9.95
CA GLN A 199 -8.45 -10.46 -11.21
C GLN A 199 -7.62 -11.37 -12.12
N ARG A 200 -6.87 -12.33 -11.54
CA ARG A 200 -6.18 -13.42 -12.26
C ARG A 200 -7.11 -14.55 -12.72
N GLY A 201 -8.34 -14.61 -12.20
CA GLY A 201 -9.36 -15.61 -12.53
C GLY A 201 -10.02 -15.46 -13.90
N ALA A 202 -9.76 -14.38 -14.65
CA ALA A 202 -10.26 -14.21 -16.02
C ALA A 202 -9.52 -15.15 -16.99
N ARG A 203 -9.93 -16.42 -17.03
CA ARG A 203 -9.41 -17.42 -17.97
C ARG A 203 -9.89 -17.07 -19.39
N ILE A 204 -8.96 -16.79 -20.29
CA ILE A 204 -9.25 -16.75 -21.73
C ILE A 204 -9.47 -18.20 -22.18
N ALA A 205 -10.72 -18.55 -22.52
CA ALA A 205 -11.02 -19.81 -23.17
C ALA A 205 -10.69 -19.68 -24.66
N VAL A 206 -9.65 -20.38 -25.12
CA VAL A 206 -9.33 -20.51 -26.54
C VAL A 206 -10.02 -21.78 -27.04
N GLU A 207 -11.11 -21.61 -27.79
CA GLU A 207 -11.79 -22.72 -28.46
C GLU A 207 -11.28 -22.81 -29.91
N PHE A 208 -10.61 -23.92 -30.23
CA PHE A 208 -10.20 -24.21 -31.60
C PHE A 208 -11.38 -24.84 -32.34
N VAL A 209 -12.00 -24.09 -33.25
CA VAL A 209 -13.05 -24.60 -34.13
C VAL A 209 -12.39 -25.29 -35.32
N SER A 210 -12.71 -26.57 -35.52
CA SER A 210 -12.28 -27.32 -36.71
C SER A 210 -12.84 -26.68 -37.98
N PRO A 211 -12.03 -26.49 -39.03
CA PRO A 211 -12.51 -25.92 -40.28
C PRO A 211 -13.58 -26.83 -40.92
N PRO A 212 -14.60 -26.25 -41.59
CA PRO A 212 -15.66 -27.04 -42.22
C PRO A 212 -15.06 -27.96 -43.29
N ALA A 213 -15.51 -29.22 -43.29
CA ALA A 213 -15.09 -30.22 -44.26
C ALA A 213 -15.38 -29.69 -45.68
N ARG A 214 -14.35 -29.69 -46.53
CA ARG A 214 -14.51 -29.38 -47.96
C ARG A 214 -15.43 -30.43 -48.57
N SER A 215 -16.57 -30.00 -49.08
CA SER A 215 -17.45 -30.82 -49.91
C SER A 215 -16.72 -31.12 -51.22
N GLY A 216 -16.09 -32.29 -51.30
CA GLY A 216 -15.45 -32.76 -52.52
C GLY A 216 -14.36 -33.79 -52.24
N ASP A 217 -14.74 -34.94 -51.72
CA ASP A 217 -14.09 -36.20 -52.09
C ASP A 217 -15.20 -37.25 -52.20
N ALA A 218 -15.77 -37.30 -53.39
CA ALA A 218 -16.44 -38.48 -53.91
C ALA A 218 -15.36 -39.33 -54.59
N GLY A 219 -15.15 -40.53 -54.06
CA GLY A 219 -14.31 -41.58 -54.61
C GLY A 219 -14.68 -42.90 -53.98
#